data_AF-A0A2W6DNX3-F1
#
_entry.id   AF-A0A2W6DNX3-F1
#
_cell.length_a   1.000
_cell.length_b   1.000
_cell.length_c   1.000
_cell.angle_alpha   90.00
_cell.angle_beta   90.00
_cell.angle_gamma   90.00
#
_symmetry.space_group_name_H-M   'P 1'
#
loop_
_entity.id
_entity.type
_entity.pdbx_description
1 polymer ?
#
loop_
_entity_poly.entity_id
_entity_poly.type
_entity_poly.pdbx_seq_one_letter_code
_entity_poly.pdbx_strand_id
1 'polypeptide(L)'
;KAPAKKAPAKRSGGPSPKYPRHNVEQALRIPEAILKQNAGNPTAPDDAVKYAGGTSAIGRWIVEISSAKKYGFLGTSDGDLTLEDRARRVLLPQEEGDRRNALREAVLSAPDIADVYNHYRGGSLPDSQFLANALIDRFKIPAESVDEFLEIFLASMRSAELLDEEGDQKKLLDVGRETSGKDGAPKVHRAAGKVDAGTSCFVMQPFQAPLGAYYDSVFRPAIEQAGLIAVRADAEIFGTGKIIDQIWRGIQNATVLVAELTTKNPNVFYELGLAHATKKPVILVSSNEDDVPFDLRHIRTIFYDKNDPFWGKKLTDNIADKITSALERPEEAIFNFEV
;
A
#
# COMPACT_ATOMS: atom_id res chain seq x y z
N LYS A 1 14.27 -57.89 0.73
CA LYS A 1 13.32 -56.92 1.35
C LYS A 1 13.57 -55.55 0.72
N ALA A 2 12.77 -55.17 -0.28
CA ALA A 2 12.81 -53.82 -0.85
C ALA A 2 12.04 -52.86 0.07
N PRO A 3 12.50 -51.61 0.28
CA PRO A 3 11.78 -50.67 1.14
C PRO A 3 10.52 -50.18 0.41
N ALA A 4 9.37 -50.34 1.07
CA ALA A 4 8.10 -49.87 0.57
C ALA A 4 8.11 -48.34 0.43
N LYS A 5 7.75 -47.85 -0.76
CA LYS A 5 7.49 -46.42 -1.01
C LYS A 5 6.36 -45.97 -0.08
N LYS A 6 6.65 -45.02 0.82
CA LYS A 6 5.63 -44.35 1.63
C LYS A 6 4.64 -43.66 0.68
N ALA A 7 3.36 -44.00 0.82
CA ALA A 7 2.27 -43.31 0.13
C ALA A 7 2.24 -41.83 0.57
N PRO A 8 1.88 -40.89 -0.32
CA PRO A 8 1.76 -39.49 0.05
C PRO A 8 0.67 -39.33 1.11
N ALA A 9 1.01 -38.65 2.21
CA ALA A 9 0.09 -38.38 3.30
C ALA A 9 -1.14 -37.62 2.77
N LYS A 10 -2.34 -38.11 3.12
CA LYS A 10 -3.59 -37.40 2.88
C LYS A 10 -3.52 -36.05 3.61
N ARG A 11 -3.53 -34.95 2.85
CA ARG A 11 -3.66 -33.58 3.39
C ARG A 11 -4.99 -33.50 4.15
N SER A 12 -4.92 -33.24 5.45
CA SER A 12 -6.08 -33.03 6.34
C SER A 12 -6.85 -31.79 5.91
N GLY A 13 -8.19 -31.88 5.92
CA GLY A 13 -9.12 -30.82 5.52
C GLY A 13 -9.16 -29.66 6.50
N GLY A 14 -8.14 -28.81 6.46
CA GLY A 14 -8.23 -27.43 6.96
C GLY A 14 -9.04 -26.55 6.00
N PRO A 15 -9.47 -25.35 6.46
CA PRO A 15 -10.13 -24.38 5.59
C PRO A 15 -9.25 -24.08 4.36
N SER A 16 -9.87 -24.04 3.18
CA SER A 16 -9.15 -23.78 1.93
C SER A 16 -8.45 -22.42 1.99
N PRO A 17 -7.17 -22.32 1.62
CA PRO A 17 -6.45 -21.04 1.66
C PRO A 17 -7.14 -19.98 0.78
N LYS A 18 -7.24 -18.75 1.29
CA LYS A 18 -7.94 -17.66 0.60
C LYS A 18 -7.11 -17.08 -0.52
N TYR A 19 -5.78 -17.18 -0.45
CA TYR A 19 -4.86 -16.74 -1.50
C TYR A 19 -4.92 -17.54 -2.82
N PRO A 20 -4.48 -16.97 -3.97
CA PRO A 20 -4.33 -17.67 -5.25
C PRO A 20 -3.27 -18.79 -5.19
N ARG A 21 -3.52 -19.95 -5.79
CA ARG A 21 -2.55 -21.08 -5.81
C ARG A 21 -1.58 -21.04 -6.98
N HIS A 22 -1.59 -19.96 -7.75
CA HIS A 22 -0.71 -19.68 -8.87
C HIS A 22 -0.17 -18.27 -8.69
N ASN A 23 1.02 -17.99 -9.22
CA ASN A 23 1.49 -16.61 -9.27
C ASN A 23 0.68 -15.79 -10.29
N VAL A 24 0.80 -14.47 -10.21
CA VAL A 24 0.01 -13.53 -11.03
C VAL A 24 0.14 -13.78 -12.54
N GLU A 25 1.31 -14.18 -13.04
CA GLU A 25 1.53 -14.50 -14.47
C GLU A 25 0.89 -15.83 -14.86
N GLN A 26 1.12 -16.87 -14.05
CA GLN A 26 0.54 -18.19 -14.30
C GLN A 26 -0.99 -18.17 -14.34
N ALA A 27 -1.61 -17.29 -13.54
CA ALA A 27 -3.05 -17.11 -13.50
C ALA A 27 -3.65 -16.50 -14.78
N LEU A 28 -2.83 -15.96 -15.70
CA LEU A 28 -3.29 -15.40 -16.97
C LEU A 28 -3.48 -16.45 -18.07
N ARG A 29 -3.03 -17.70 -17.86
CA ARG A 29 -3.05 -18.74 -18.90
C ARG A 29 -4.46 -19.05 -19.44
N ILE A 30 -5.45 -19.17 -18.56
CA ILE A 30 -6.85 -19.36 -18.97
C ILE A 30 -7.43 -18.07 -19.59
N PRO A 31 -7.27 -16.87 -18.98
CA PRO A 31 -7.64 -15.61 -19.62
C PRO A 31 -7.08 -15.44 -21.05
N GLU A 32 -5.80 -15.72 -21.24
CA GLU A 32 -5.11 -15.64 -22.53
C GLU A 32 -5.71 -16.63 -23.53
N ALA A 33 -6.02 -17.84 -23.09
CA ALA A 33 -6.64 -18.85 -23.94
C ALA A 33 -8.05 -18.45 -24.40
N ILE A 34 -8.89 -17.92 -23.50
CA ILE A 34 -10.22 -17.39 -23.84
C ILE A 34 -10.08 -16.23 -24.84
N LEU A 35 -9.10 -15.35 -24.63
CA LEU A 35 -8.87 -14.22 -25.53
C LEU A 35 -8.46 -14.69 -26.94
N LYS A 36 -7.50 -15.61 -27.04
CA LYS A 36 -6.97 -16.09 -28.33
C LYS A 36 -7.96 -16.95 -29.09
N GLN A 37 -8.72 -17.81 -28.41
CA GLN A 37 -9.58 -18.81 -29.05
C GLN A 37 -11.05 -18.37 -29.18
N ASN A 38 -11.51 -17.43 -28.34
CA ASN A 38 -12.91 -16.97 -28.33
C ASN A 38 -13.04 -15.44 -28.25
N ALA A 39 -12.02 -14.69 -28.65
CA ALA A 39 -12.00 -13.22 -28.68
C ALA A 39 -12.36 -12.54 -27.34
N GLY A 40 -12.25 -13.26 -26.22
CA GLY A 40 -12.60 -12.73 -24.91
C GLY A 40 -14.11 -12.70 -24.59
N ASN A 41 -14.93 -13.43 -25.35
CA ASN A 41 -16.36 -13.58 -25.08
C ASN A 41 -16.61 -14.48 -23.85
N PRO A 42 -17.78 -14.36 -23.18
CA PRO A 42 -18.19 -15.28 -22.13
C PRO A 42 -18.02 -16.74 -22.59
N THR A 43 -17.39 -17.56 -21.75
CA THR A 43 -16.99 -18.92 -22.11
C THR A 43 -17.29 -19.88 -20.95
N ALA A 44 -17.97 -20.99 -21.24
CA ALA A 44 -18.20 -22.05 -20.27
C ALA A 44 -16.87 -22.56 -19.67
N PRO A 45 -16.79 -22.89 -18.36
CA PRO A 45 -15.54 -23.28 -17.71
C PRO A 45 -14.79 -24.41 -18.41
N ASP A 46 -15.51 -25.43 -18.92
CA ASP A 46 -14.90 -26.55 -19.64
C ASP A 46 -14.26 -26.11 -20.96
N ASP A 47 -14.91 -25.22 -21.70
CA ASP A 47 -14.39 -24.74 -22.98
C ASP A 47 -13.18 -23.81 -22.79
N ALA A 48 -13.22 -22.95 -21.77
CA ALA A 48 -12.05 -22.15 -21.37
C ALA A 48 -10.84 -23.02 -21.02
N VAL A 49 -11.07 -24.16 -20.36
CA VAL A 49 -10.01 -25.12 -20.03
C VAL A 49 -9.50 -25.84 -21.28
N LYS A 50 -10.37 -26.23 -22.21
CA LYS A 50 -9.96 -26.82 -23.50
C LYS A 50 -9.09 -25.85 -24.30
N TYR A 51 -9.45 -24.57 -24.34
CA TYR A 51 -8.65 -23.52 -24.99
C TYR A 51 -7.23 -23.44 -24.40
N ALA A 52 -7.10 -23.65 -23.09
CA ALA A 52 -5.81 -23.66 -22.39
C ALA A 52 -5.06 -25.01 -22.45
N GLY A 53 -5.53 -25.96 -23.26
CA GLY A 53 -4.90 -27.29 -23.45
C GLY A 53 -5.32 -28.34 -22.43
N GLY A 54 -6.44 -28.15 -21.75
CA GLY A 54 -7.07 -29.11 -20.85
C GLY A 54 -8.21 -29.89 -21.48
N THR A 55 -8.95 -30.62 -20.64
CA THR A 55 -10.09 -31.45 -21.07
C THR A 55 -11.39 -30.98 -20.41
N SER A 56 -11.36 -30.76 -19.10
CA SER A 56 -12.52 -30.32 -18.30
C SER A 56 -12.06 -29.50 -17.10
N ALA A 57 -12.92 -28.61 -16.62
CA ALA A 57 -12.75 -27.77 -15.45
C ALA A 57 -12.88 -28.60 -14.16
N ILE A 58 -11.89 -29.46 -13.92
CA ILE A 58 -11.76 -30.29 -12.72
C ILE A 58 -10.33 -30.24 -12.16
N GLY A 59 -10.18 -30.59 -10.87
CA GLY A 59 -8.88 -30.72 -10.22
C GLY A 59 -8.04 -29.43 -10.34
N ARG A 60 -6.84 -29.54 -10.93
CA ARG A 60 -5.92 -28.41 -11.11
C ARG A 60 -6.54 -27.21 -11.85
N TRP A 61 -7.46 -27.47 -12.78
CA TRP A 61 -8.05 -26.43 -13.62
C TRP A 61 -9.04 -25.55 -12.86
N ILE A 62 -9.83 -26.12 -11.94
CA ILE A 62 -10.67 -25.34 -11.02
C ILE A 62 -9.81 -24.44 -10.13
N VAL A 63 -8.67 -24.96 -9.66
CA VAL A 63 -7.74 -24.21 -8.81
C VAL A 63 -7.11 -23.03 -9.57
N GLU A 64 -6.82 -23.21 -10.85
CA GLU A 64 -6.31 -22.16 -11.72
C GLU A 64 -7.37 -21.10 -12.04
N ILE A 65 -8.61 -21.51 -12.37
CA ILE A 65 -9.75 -20.59 -12.50
C ILE A 65 -9.94 -19.79 -11.21
N SER A 66 -9.89 -20.46 -10.05
CA SER A 66 -9.99 -19.79 -8.75
C SER A 66 -8.86 -18.78 -8.52
N SER A 67 -7.64 -19.10 -8.96
CA SER A 67 -6.50 -18.19 -8.85
C SER A 67 -6.68 -16.96 -9.75
N ALA A 68 -7.12 -17.15 -11.00
CA ALA A 68 -7.42 -16.08 -11.93
C ALA A 68 -8.55 -15.16 -11.43
N LYS A 69 -9.60 -15.73 -10.81
CA LYS A 69 -10.65 -14.95 -10.14
C LYS A 69 -10.13 -14.14 -8.97
N LYS A 70 -9.28 -14.72 -8.12
CA LYS A 70 -8.70 -14.02 -6.95
C LYS A 70 -7.77 -12.87 -7.36
N TYR A 71 -7.10 -12.95 -8.51
CA TYR A 71 -6.36 -11.82 -9.10
C TYR A 71 -7.24 -10.85 -9.89
N GLY A 72 -8.55 -11.08 -9.98
CA GLY A 72 -9.48 -10.25 -10.75
C GLY A 72 -9.24 -10.27 -12.25
N PHE A 73 -8.74 -11.39 -12.80
CA PHE A 73 -8.61 -11.60 -14.24
C PHE A 73 -9.87 -12.23 -14.85
N LEU A 74 -10.61 -12.98 -14.05
CA LEU A 74 -11.86 -13.63 -14.45
C LEU A 74 -13.01 -13.25 -13.53
N GLY A 75 -14.17 -13.04 -14.12
CA GLY A 75 -15.46 -12.93 -13.46
C GLY A 75 -16.32 -14.17 -13.67
N THR A 76 -17.60 -14.06 -13.35
CA THR A 76 -18.59 -15.06 -13.72
C THR A 76 -19.92 -14.37 -13.99
N SER A 77 -20.52 -14.69 -15.13
CA SER A 77 -21.84 -14.22 -15.52
C SER A 77 -22.60 -15.39 -16.13
N ASP A 78 -23.80 -15.67 -15.63
CA ASP A 78 -24.67 -16.76 -16.10
C ASP A 78 -23.97 -18.15 -16.17
N GLY A 79 -23.02 -18.39 -15.26
CA GLY A 79 -22.24 -19.63 -15.21
C GLY A 79 -21.00 -19.66 -16.10
N ASP A 80 -20.88 -18.71 -17.03
CA ASP A 80 -19.72 -18.55 -17.90
C ASP A 80 -18.63 -17.71 -17.27
N LEU A 81 -17.38 -17.99 -17.65
CA LEU A 81 -16.22 -17.19 -17.30
C LEU A 81 -16.14 -15.97 -18.22
N THR A 82 -15.96 -14.80 -17.61
CA THR A 82 -15.83 -13.52 -18.32
C THR A 82 -14.43 -12.96 -18.10
N LEU A 83 -13.82 -12.36 -19.13
CA LEU A 83 -12.57 -11.61 -18.98
C LEU A 83 -12.85 -10.26 -18.34
N GLU A 84 -12.18 -9.99 -17.22
CA GLU A 84 -12.19 -8.68 -16.56
C GLU A 84 -11.26 -7.69 -17.27
N ASP A 85 -11.53 -6.39 -17.12
CA ASP A 85 -10.73 -5.32 -17.73
C ASP A 85 -9.24 -5.41 -17.34
N ARG A 86 -8.96 -5.89 -16.14
CA ARG A 86 -7.58 -6.10 -15.68
C ARG A 86 -6.85 -7.14 -16.52
N ALA A 87 -7.48 -8.26 -16.86
CA ALA A 87 -6.87 -9.26 -17.74
C ALA A 87 -6.61 -8.68 -19.13
N ARG A 88 -7.54 -7.88 -19.66
CA ARG A 88 -7.39 -7.23 -20.96
C ARG A 88 -6.22 -6.26 -20.98
N ARG A 89 -6.04 -5.43 -19.94
CA ARG A 89 -4.89 -4.52 -19.83
C ARG A 89 -3.54 -5.23 -19.72
N VAL A 90 -3.50 -6.44 -19.13
CA VAL A 90 -2.27 -7.24 -19.11
C VAL A 90 -1.98 -7.89 -20.47
N LEU A 91 -3.00 -8.44 -21.13
CA LEU A 91 -2.84 -9.24 -22.35
C LEU A 91 -2.82 -8.40 -23.64
N LEU A 92 -3.49 -7.24 -23.63
CA LEU A 92 -3.63 -6.31 -24.74
C LEU A 92 -3.40 -4.86 -24.28
N PRO A 93 -2.20 -4.53 -23.75
CA PRO A 93 -1.91 -3.18 -23.30
C PRO A 93 -2.06 -2.18 -24.46
N GLN A 94 -2.74 -1.06 -24.19
CA GLN A 94 -2.96 0.03 -25.15
C GLN A 94 -2.06 1.23 -24.86
N GLU A 95 -1.65 1.39 -23.60
CA GLU A 95 -0.79 2.47 -23.13
C GLU A 95 0.49 1.92 -22.47
N GLU A 96 1.53 2.75 -22.44
CA GLU A 96 2.75 2.43 -21.71
C GLU A 96 2.44 2.28 -20.21
N GLY A 97 2.82 1.15 -19.63
CA GLY A 97 2.57 0.85 -18.22
C GLY A 97 1.26 0.11 -17.93
N ASP A 98 0.34 -0.07 -18.90
CA ASP A 98 -0.92 -0.81 -18.70
C ASP A 98 -0.71 -2.18 -18.08
N ARG A 99 0.20 -2.96 -18.66
CA ARG A 99 0.54 -4.31 -18.20
C ARG A 99 1.03 -4.28 -16.76
N ARG A 100 1.99 -3.41 -16.47
CA ARG A 100 2.60 -3.27 -15.14
C ARG A 100 1.57 -2.85 -14.09
N ASN A 101 0.77 -1.83 -14.40
CA ASN A 101 -0.25 -1.31 -13.50
C ASN A 101 -1.35 -2.36 -13.24
N ALA A 102 -1.79 -3.07 -14.28
CA ALA A 102 -2.79 -4.12 -14.13
C ALA A 102 -2.28 -5.35 -13.34
N LEU A 103 -1.00 -5.74 -13.48
CA LEU A 103 -0.38 -6.77 -12.64
C LEU A 103 -0.27 -6.33 -11.18
N ARG A 104 0.07 -5.06 -10.92
CA ARG A 104 0.11 -4.49 -9.56
C ARG A 104 -1.27 -4.48 -8.93
N GLU A 105 -2.29 -4.02 -9.65
CA GLU A 105 -3.69 -4.07 -9.19
C GLU A 105 -4.14 -5.51 -8.90
N ALA A 106 -3.73 -6.48 -9.72
CA ALA A 106 -4.06 -7.89 -9.50
C ALA A 106 -3.53 -8.37 -8.15
N VAL A 107 -2.24 -8.11 -7.90
CA VAL A 107 -1.58 -8.42 -6.62
C VAL A 107 -2.26 -7.73 -5.44
N LEU A 108 -2.60 -6.45 -5.56
CA LEU A 108 -3.24 -5.65 -4.51
C LEU A 108 -4.68 -6.07 -4.20
N SER A 109 -5.33 -6.79 -5.11
CA SER A 109 -6.68 -7.34 -4.91
C SER A 109 -6.70 -8.79 -4.43
N ALA A 110 -5.57 -9.50 -4.51
CA ALA A 110 -5.50 -10.92 -4.20
C ALA A 110 -5.55 -11.16 -2.68
N PRO A 111 -6.50 -11.98 -2.16
CA PRO A 111 -6.61 -12.23 -0.72
C PRO A 111 -5.35 -12.83 -0.13
N ASP A 112 -5.05 -12.49 1.13
CA ASP A 112 -3.82 -12.77 1.89
C ASP A 112 -2.51 -12.24 1.24
N ILE A 113 -2.34 -12.31 -0.09
CA ILE A 113 -1.22 -11.69 -0.82
C ILE A 113 -1.24 -10.18 -0.60
N ALA A 114 -2.39 -9.54 -0.76
CA ALA A 114 -2.56 -8.11 -0.53
C ALA A 114 -2.28 -7.73 0.92
N ASP A 115 -2.71 -8.55 1.88
CA ASP A 115 -2.48 -8.29 3.31
C ASP A 115 -0.99 -8.36 3.65
N VAL A 116 -0.28 -9.38 3.15
CA VAL A 116 1.16 -9.55 3.34
C VAL A 116 1.93 -8.43 2.62
N TYR A 117 1.56 -8.11 1.38
CA TYR A 117 2.16 -6.99 0.64
C TYR A 117 1.96 -5.68 1.40
N ASN A 118 0.73 -5.34 1.80
CA ASN A 118 0.44 -4.10 2.50
C ASN A 118 1.15 -3.99 3.85
N HIS A 119 1.45 -5.11 4.49
CA HIS A 119 2.22 -5.10 5.73
C HIS A 119 3.71 -4.82 5.53
N TYR A 120 4.30 -5.31 4.43
CA TYR A 120 5.74 -5.26 4.18
C TYR A 120 6.16 -4.29 3.07
N ARG A 121 5.22 -3.69 2.32
CA ARG A 121 5.50 -2.73 1.25
C ARG A 121 6.35 -1.56 1.75
N GLY A 122 7.29 -1.10 0.93
CA GLY A 122 8.25 -0.06 1.28
C GLY A 122 9.44 -0.54 2.13
N GLY A 123 9.36 -1.75 2.70
CA GLY A 123 10.38 -2.33 3.57
C GLY A 123 11.05 -3.58 3.02
N SER A 124 12.13 -3.99 3.68
CA SER A 124 12.76 -5.29 3.44
C SER A 124 11.95 -6.40 4.08
N LEU A 125 11.78 -7.51 3.37
CA LEU A 125 11.21 -8.72 3.93
C LEU A 125 12.12 -9.23 5.07
N PRO A 126 11.54 -9.71 6.19
CA PRO A 126 12.30 -10.39 7.23
C PRO A 126 13.05 -11.60 6.67
N ASP A 127 14.01 -12.12 7.44
CA ASP A 127 14.60 -13.41 7.09
C ASP A 127 13.53 -14.52 7.02
N SER A 128 13.88 -15.59 6.31
CA SER A 128 12.96 -16.67 5.98
C SER A 128 12.26 -17.27 7.20
N GLN A 129 12.92 -17.33 8.36
CA GLN A 129 12.33 -17.94 9.55
C GLN A 129 11.35 -17.00 10.26
N PHE A 130 11.68 -15.72 10.40
CA PHE A 130 10.73 -14.74 10.96
C PHE A 130 9.55 -14.51 10.03
N LEU A 131 9.78 -14.49 8.71
CA LEU A 131 8.70 -14.33 7.73
C LEU A 131 7.74 -15.52 7.78
N ALA A 132 8.25 -16.75 7.85
CA ALA A 132 7.43 -17.95 7.99
C ALA A 132 6.55 -17.92 9.26
N ASN A 133 7.14 -17.53 10.41
CA ASN A 133 6.39 -17.40 11.67
C ASN A 133 5.30 -16.31 11.56
N ALA A 134 5.62 -15.16 10.96
CA ALA A 134 4.66 -14.09 10.76
C ALA A 134 3.48 -14.53 9.87
N LEU A 135 3.75 -15.30 8.80
CA LEU A 135 2.70 -15.84 7.93
C LEU A 135 1.71 -16.72 8.69
N ILE A 136 2.20 -17.55 9.62
CA ILE A 136 1.34 -18.40 10.45
C ILE A 136 0.59 -17.58 11.50
N ASP A 137 1.31 -16.82 12.31
CA ASP A 137 0.74 -16.20 13.51
C ASP A 137 -0.12 -14.97 13.19
N ARG A 138 0.32 -14.13 12.25
CA ARG A 138 -0.36 -12.87 11.91
C ARG A 138 -1.33 -13.03 10.75
N PHE A 139 -0.85 -13.62 9.65
CA PHE A 139 -1.63 -13.73 8.41
C PHE A 139 -2.47 -15.01 8.36
N LYS A 140 -2.36 -15.87 9.37
CA LYS A 140 -3.15 -17.10 9.52
C LYS A 140 -3.00 -18.05 8.31
N ILE A 141 -1.84 -18.01 7.65
CA ILE A 141 -1.47 -18.96 6.61
C ILE A 141 -1.18 -20.31 7.29
N PRO A 142 -1.82 -21.41 6.86
CA PRO A 142 -1.56 -22.74 7.43
C PRO A 142 -0.07 -23.10 7.31
N ALA A 143 0.51 -23.66 8.37
CA ALA A 143 1.95 -23.96 8.43
C ALA A 143 2.41 -24.85 7.27
N GLU A 144 1.58 -25.82 6.86
CA GLU A 144 1.83 -26.72 5.73
C GLU A 144 1.79 -26.04 4.34
N SER A 145 1.33 -24.79 4.29
CA SER A 145 1.14 -24.02 3.07
C SER A 145 2.05 -22.80 2.99
N VAL A 146 2.94 -22.59 3.97
CA VAL A 146 3.84 -21.43 4.05
C VAL A 146 4.83 -21.40 2.88
N ASP A 147 5.49 -22.51 2.60
CA ASP A 147 6.48 -22.58 1.51
C ASP A 147 5.83 -22.29 0.15
N GLU A 148 4.69 -22.94 -0.12
CA GLU A 148 3.89 -22.71 -1.33
C GLU A 148 3.43 -21.25 -1.43
N PHE A 149 2.97 -20.67 -0.32
CA PHE A 149 2.58 -19.26 -0.28
C PHE A 149 3.76 -18.33 -0.61
N LEU A 150 4.93 -18.56 -0.01
CA LEU A 150 6.11 -17.72 -0.22
C LEU A 150 6.59 -17.76 -1.68
N GLU A 151 6.61 -18.94 -2.29
CA GLU A 151 6.95 -19.08 -3.71
C GLU A 151 5.99 -18.28 -4.60
N ILE A 152 4.69 -18.43 -4.38
CA ILE A 152 3.65 -17.71 -5.14
C ILE A 152 3.76 -16.20 -4.91
N PHE A 153 3.91 -15.79 -3.65
CA PHE A 153 4.00 -14.40 -3.26
C PHE A 153 5.18 -13.72 -3.93
N LEU A 154 6.39 -14.24 -3.75
CA LEU A 154 7.62 -13.65 -4.31
C LEU A 154 7.61 -13.64 -5.84
N ALA A 155 7.16 -14.72 -6.48
CA ALA A 155 7.02 -14.76 -7.93
C ALA A 155 6.02 -13.71 -8.44
N SER A 156 4.94 -13.47 -7.69
CA SER A 156 3.94 -12.47 -8.05
C SER A 156 4.46 -11.04 -7.86
N MET A 157 5.19 -10.77 -6.78
CA MET A 157 5.83 -9.46 -6.57
C MET A 157 6.84 -9.16 -7.66
N ARG A 158 7.68 -10.14 -8.03
CA ARG A 158 8.65 -9.98 -9.11
C ARG A 158 7.98 -9.65 -10.44
N SER A 159 6.92 -10.38 -10.79
CA SER A 159 6.20 -10.20 -12.05
C SER A 159 5.47 -8.85 -12.12
N ALA A 160 5.00 -8.34 -10.97
CA ALA A 160 4.35 -7.04 -10.86
C ALA A 160 5.33 -5.87 -10.68
N GLU A 161 6.65 -6.10 -10.77
CA GLU A 161 7.68 -5.10 -10.48
C GLU A 161 7.46 -4.44 -9.10
N LEU A 162 7.16 -5.27 -8.10
CA LEU A 162 6.96 -4.90 -6.70
C LEU A 162 8.07 -5.46 -5.80
N LEU A 163 9.07 -6.10 -6.37
CA LEU A 163 10.19 -6.71 -5.66
C LEU A 163 11.50 -6.14 -6.22
N ASP A 164 12.32 -5.61 -5.33
CA ASP A 164 13.70 -5.26 -5.58
C ASP A 164 14.61 -6.29 -4.89
N GLU A 165 15.52 -6.89 -5.65
CA GLU A 165 16.41 -7.98 -5.23
C GLU A 165 17.86 -7.51 -5.32
N GLU A 166 18.32 -6.74 -4.33
CA GLU A 166 19.73 -6.37 -4.16
C GLU A 166 20.44 -7.38 -3.23
N GLY A 167 21.21 -8.30 -3.83
CA GLY A 167 21.94 -9.33 -3.08
C GLY A 167 20.99 -10.34 -2.41
N ASP A 168 21.22 -10.63 -1.11
CA ASP A 168 20.36 -11.53 -0.32
C ASP A 168 19.13 -10.83 0.26
N GLN A 169 19.02 -9.50 0.13
CA GLN A 169 17.90 -8.73 0.66
C GLN A 169 16.80 -8.55 -0.39
N LYS A 170 15.58 -8.89 0.00
CA LYS A 170 14.37 -8.72 -0.81
C LYS A 170 13.55 -7.57 -0.26
N LYS A 171 13.36 -6.51 -1.05
CA LYS A 171 12.61 -5.32 -0.66
C LYS A 171 11.33 -5.21 -1.47
N LEU A 172 10.20 -4.99 -0.81
CA LEU A 172 8.95 -4.73 -1.51
C LEU A 172 8.82 -3.24 -1.85
N LEU A 173 8.55 -2.94 -3.10
CA LEU A 173 8.34 -1.58 -3.57
C LEU A 173 6.92 -1.11 -3.21
N ASP A 174 6.79 0.12 -2.74
CA ASP A 174 5.48 0.75 -2.52
C ASP A 174 5.05 1.44 -3.81
N VAL A 175 3.93 0.97 -4.39
CA VAL A 175 3.39 1.52 -5.64
C VAL A 175 1.98 2.09 -5.44
N GLY A 176 1.63 2.47 -4.22
CA GLY A 176 0.34 3.09 -3.92
C GLY A 176 0.06 4.46 -4.57
N ARG A 177 0.78 4.89 -5.62
CA ARG A 177 0.77 6.28 -6.11
C ARG A 177 0.80 6.49 -7.63
N GLU A 178 0.98 5.48 -8.48
CA GLU A 178 1.01 5.68 -9.94
C GLU A 178 -0.27 5.19 -10.62
N THR A 179 -1.21 6.10 -10.88
CA THR A 179 -2.04 6.16 -12.11
C THR A 179 -3.01 7.34 -12.09
N SER A 180 -2.50 8.50 -12.50
CA SER A 180 -3.19 9.44 -13.42
C SER A 180 -2.32 10.68 -13.58
N GLY A 181 -1.52 10.69 -14.65
CA GLY A 181 -0.65 11.81 -14.97
C GLY A 181 -0.39 11.85 -16.47
N LYS A 182 -1.37 12.39 -17.21
CA LYS A 182 -1.06 13.07 -18.47
C LYS A 182 -0.30 14.36 -18.15
N ASP A 183 0.62 14.67 -19.04
CA ASP A 183 1.26 15.95 -19.30
C ASP A 183 2.35 16.45 -18.33
N GLY A 184 3.59 16.12 -18.70
CA GLY A 184 4.51 17.14 -19.23
C GLY A 184 4.99 18.26 -18.30
N ALA A 185 6.01 17.97 -17.49
CA ALA A 185 7.04 18.94 -17.12
C ALA A 185 8.32 18.17 -16.71
N PRO A 186 9.53 18.73 -16.93
CA PRO A 186 10.76 17.96 -16.96
C PRO A 186 11.07 17.36 -15.59
N LYS A 187 11.26 16.03 -15.58
CA LYS A 187 11.76 15.27 -14.43
C LYS A 187 13.13 15.81 -14.03
N VAL A 188 13.17 16.63 -12.98
CA VAL A 188 14.40 16.80 -12.20
C VAL A 188 14.52 15.54 -11.36
N HIS A 189 15.27 14.57 -11.89
CA HIS A 189 15.85 13.54 -11.07
C HIS A 189 16.75 14.22 -10.03
N ARG A 190 16.32 14.25 -8.76
CA ARG A 190 17.27 14.29 -7.66
C ARG A 190 17.16 13.00 -6.88
N ALA A 191 18.23 12.23 -7.02
CA ALA A 191 18.57 11.06 -6.24
C ALA A 191 18.48 11.37 -4.73
N ALA A 192 18.33 10.30 -3.94
CA ALA A 192 18.46 10.29 -2.49
C ALA A 192 19.56 11.25 -2.00
N GLY A 193 19.14 12.42 -1.52
CA GLY A 193 19.98 13.43 -0.91
C GLY A 193 19.45 13.69 0.49
N LYS A 194 20.33 13.69 1.48
CA LYS A 194 20.03 14.08 2.87
C LYS A 194 19.14 15.33 2.87
N VAL A 195 17.97 15.25 3.52
CA VAL A 195 17.18 16.43 3.87
C VAL A 195 17.99 17.23 4.88
N ASP A 196 18.39 18.45 4.53
CA ASP A 196 19.11 19.34 5.45
C ASP A 196 18.19 19.72 6.62
N ALA A 197 18.74 19.69 7.84
CA ALA A 197 18.01 20.08 9.04
C ALA A 197 17.51 21.53 8.92
N GLY A 198 16.21 21.75 9.16
CA GLY A 198 15.61 23.09 9.16
C GLY A 198 14.92 23.54 7.86
N THR A 199 14.67 22.65 6.90
CA THR A 199 13.93 22.97 5.65
C THR A 199 12.71 22.10 5.39
N SER A 200 12.29 21.27 6.35
CA SER A 200 11.23 20.29 6.17
C SER A 200 10.03 20.51 7.09
N CYS A 201 8.86 20.05 6.63
CA CYS A 201 7.67 19.90 7.44
C CYS A 201 7.35 18.40 7.57
N PHE A 202 7.23 17.91 8.80
CA PHE A 202 6.91 16.51 9.07
C PHE A 202 5.41 16.32 9.31
N VAL A 203 4.79 15.39 8.57
CA VAL A 203 3.35 15.14 8.64
C VAL A 203 3.06 13.86 9.42
N MET A 204 2.35 14.03 10.55
CA MET A 204 1.83 12.98 11.42
C MET A 204 0.35 12.78 11.07
N GLN A 205 0.00 11.64 10.47
CA GLN A 205 -1.37 11.37 10.03
C GLN A 205 -1.73 9.88 10.07
N PRO A 206 -3.02 9.53 10.08
CA PRO A 206 -3.44 8.16 9.87
C PRO A 206 -3.13 7.70 8.44
N PHE A 207 -2.49 6.55 8.30
CA PHE A 207 -2.11 6.01 6.97
C PHE A 207 -3.27 5.39 6.19
N GLN A 208 -4.35 5.00 6.88
CA GLN A 208 -5.48 4.34 6.23
C GLN A 208 -6.31 5.35 5.41
N ALA A 209 -6.87 4.86 4.31
CA ALA A 209 -7.83 5.64 3.53
C ALA A 209 -9.06 6.00 4.40
N PRO A 210 -9.65 7.19 4.21
CA PRO A 210 -9.29 8.20 3.21
C PRO A 210 -8.11 9.10 3.62
N LEU A 211 -7.80 9.20 4.92
CA LEU A 211 -6.85 10.19 5.47
C LEU A 211 -5.43 10.05 4.90
N GLY A 212 -4.94 8.83 4.69
CA GLY A 212 -3.60 8.62 4.11
C GLY A 212 -3.43 9.21 2.71
N ALA A 213 -4.52 9.36 1.94
CA ALA A 213 -4.51 9.98 0.62
C ALA A 213 -4.45 11.52 0.68
N TYR A 214 -4.76 12.12 1.84
CA TYR A 214 -4.73 13.58 2.02
C TYR A 214 -3.29 14.10 2.04
N TYR A 215 -2.30 13.26 2.33
CA TYR A 215 -0.90 13.65 2.16
C TYR A 215 -0.60 14.16 0.76
N ASP A 216 -1.00 13.41 -0.25
CA ASP A 216 -0.67 13.69 -1.63
C ASP A 216 -1.50 14.84 -2.19
N SER A 217 -2.78 14.87 -1.80
CA SER A 217 -3.78 15.78 -2.36
C SER A 217 -3.91 17.10 -1.59
N VAL A 218 -3.42 17.18 -0.34
CA VAL A 218 -3.59 18.34 0.54
C VAL A 218 -2.28 18.72 1.24
N PHE A 219 -1.71 17.84 2.06
CA PHE A 219 -0.60 18.22 2.95
C PHE A 219 0.69 18.55 2.18
N ARG A 220 1.12 17.71 1.24
CA ARG A 220 2.31 17.95 0.42
C ARG A 220 2.16 19.25 -0.39
N PRO A 221 1.07 19.48 -1.15
CA PRO A 221 0.87 20.75 -1.84
C PRO A 221 0.92 21.97 -0.91
N ALA A 222 0.30 21.90 0.27
CA ALA A 222 0.31 23.01 1.24
C ALA A 222 1.71 23.32 1.77
N ILE A 223 2.48 22.28 2.07
CA ILE A 223 3.86 22.40 2.57
C ILE A 223 4.79 22.96 1.49
N GLU A 224 4.69 22.44 0.27
CA GLU A 224 5.50 22.90 -0.87
C GLU A 224 5.13 24.35 -1.25
N GLN A 225 3.86 24.73 -1.15
CA GLN A 225 3.40 26.11 -1.31
C GLN A 225 4.02 27.06 -0.29
N ALA A 226 4.28 26.60 0.93
CA ALA A 226 4.98 27.36 1.97
C ALA A 226 6.52 27.27 1.86
N GLY A 227 7.05 26.65 0.80
CA GLY A 227 8.49 26.59 0.51
C GLY A 227 9.28 25.57 1.33
N LEU A 228 8.61 24.61 1.98
CA LEU A 228 9.25 23.54 2.75
C LEU A 228 9.22 22.20 2.00
N ILE A 229 10.07 21.27 2.43
CA ILE A 229 10.07 19.87 1.97
C ILE A 229 9.08 19.07 2.81
N ALA A 230 8.07 18.48 2.17
CA ALA A 230 7.07 17.66 2.85
C ALA A 230 7.62 16.26 3.15
N VAL A 231 7.78 15.93 4.43
CA VAL A 231 8.26 14.61 4.89
C VAL A 231 7.12 13.87 5.57
N ARG A 232 6.91 12.60 5.18
CA ARG A 232 6.02 11.67 5.88
C ARG A 232 6.81 10.46 6.34
N ALA A 233 6.50 9.96 7.54
CA ALA A 233 7.24 8.89 8.20
C ALA A 233 7.40 7.61 7.36
N ASP A 234 6.48 7.35 6.44
CA ASP A 234 6.36 6.15 5.61
C ASP A 234 6.88 6.32 4.16
N ALA A 235 7.33 7.49 3.72
CA ALA A 235 7.75 7.70 2.33
C ALA A 235 9.24 8.01 2.22
N GLU A 236 9.81 8.67 3.23
CA GLU A 236 11.15 9.26 3.13
C GLU A 236 12.12 8.80 4.24
N ILE A 237 11.66 7.98 5.21
CA ILE A 237 12.47 7.61 6.39
C ILE A 237 12.76 6.09 6.48
N PHE A 238 12.73 5.33 5.38
CA PHE A 238 13.13 3.90 5.39
C PHE A 238 14.65 3.68 5.35
N GLY A 239 15.38 4.30 6.29
CA GLY A 239 16.75 3.89 6.63
C GLY A 239 16.75 2.76 7.67
N THR A 240 17.84 2.02 7.79
CA THR A 240 18.01 1.02 8.87
C THR A 240 17.84 1.65 10.26
N GLY A 241 16.98 1.10 11.13
CA GLY A 241 16.72 1.60 12.50
C GLY A 241 15.33 1.23 13.04
N LYS A 242 15.05 1.44 14.35
CA LYS A 242 13.70 1.23 14.89
C LYS A 242 12.77 2.32 14.31
N ILE A 243 11.52 1.96 13.99
CA ILE A 243 10.49 2.90 13.47
C ILE A 243 10.40 4.16 14.35
N ILE A 244 10.52 3.97 15.67
CA ILE A 244 10.52 5.08 16.62
C ILE A 244 11.71 6.03 16.46
N ASP A 245 12.90 5.52 16.11
CA ASP A 245 14.11 6.34 15.90
C ASP A 245 13.98 7.17 14.60
N GLN A 246 13.22 6.66 13.63
CA GLN A 246 12.93 7.35 12.37
C GLN A 246 11.91 8.47 12.57
N ILE A 247 10.80 8.17 13.25
CA ILE A 247 9.81 9.16 13.69
C ILE A 247 10.49 10.25 14.51
N TRP A 248 11.31 9.86 15.49
CA TRP A 248 12.06 10.80 16.32
C TRP A 248 12.98 11.69 15.49
N ARG A 249 13.72 11.12 14.52
CA ARG A 249 14.54 11.91 13.59
C ARG A 249 13.71 12.85 12.71
N GLY A 250 12.55 12.40 12.23
CA GLY A 250 11.61 13.22 11.46
C GLY A 250 11.16 14.43 12.27
N ILE A 251 10.72 14.21 13.51
CA ILE A 251 10.32 15.28 14.45
C ILE A 251 11.49 16.24 14.74
N GLN A 252 12.68 15.70 15.00
CA GLN A 252 13.86 16.52 15.34
C GLN A 252 14.33 17.40 14.17
N ASN A 253 14.31 16.86 12.94
CA ASN A 253 14.82 17.55 11.76
C ASN A 253 13.81 18.53 11.15
N ALA A 254 12.52 18.37 11.45
CA ALA A 254 11.47 19.23 10.95
C ALA A 254 11.54 20.64 11.55
N THR A 255 11.26 21.64 10.71
CA THR A 255 11.08 23.04 11.13
C THR A 255 9.72 23.26 11.76
N VAL A 256 8.70 22.61 11.20
CA VAL A 256 7.29 22.64 11.63
C VAL A 256 6.68 21.26 11.40
N LEU A 257 5.64 20.93 12.15
CA LEU A 257 4.92 19.68 12.01
C LEU A 257 3.44 19.93 11.71
N VAL A 258 2.81 18.99 11.02
CA VAL A 258 1.36 18.94 10.81
C VAL A 258 0.83 17.66 11.43
N ALA A 259 -0.22 17.76 12.25
CA ALA A 259 -0.86 16.63 12.92
C ALA A 259 -2.33 16.51 12.50
N GLU A 260 -2.68 15.42 11.82
CA GLU A 260 -4.07 15.13 11.43
C GLU A 260 -4.76 14.25 12.48
N LEU A 261 -5.70 14.84 13.22
CA LEU A 261 -6.31 14.24 14.40
C LEU A 261 -7.62 13.50 14.11
N THR A 262 -8.15 13.58 12.88
CA THR A 262 -9.40 12.89 12.53
C THR A 262 -9.31 11.39 12.85
N THR A 263 -10.40 10.82 13.35
CA THR A 263 -10.53 9.43 13.84
C THR A 263 -9.77 9.09 15.13
N LYS A 264 -9.18 10.06 15.82
CA LYS A 264 -8.49 9.87 17.11
C LYS A 264 -7.39 8.81 17.04
N ASN A 265 -6.57 8.85 16.00
CA ASN A 265 -5.56 7.83 15.81
C ASN A 265 -4.51 7.87 16.95
N PRO A 266 -4.34 6.78 17.73
CA PRO A 266 -3.44 6.78 18.90
C PRO A 266 -1.97 6.98 18.54
N ASN A 267 -1.55 6.58 17.33
CA ASN A 267 -0.16 6.78 16.90
C ASN A 267 0.11 8.25 16.64
N VAL A 268 -0.82 8.97 16.00
CA VAL A 268 -0.67 10.41 15.76
C VAL A 268 -0.58 11.17 17.09
N PHE A 269 -1.39 10.81 18.09
CA PHE A 269 -1.29 11.43 19.42
C PHE A 269 0.04 11.13 20.12
N TYR A 270 0.56 9.91 19.96
CA TYR A 270 1.85 9.54 20.50
C TYR A 270 2.98 10.38 19.87
N GLU A 271 2.99 10.51 18.54
CA GLU A 271 3.94 11.36 17.80
C GLU A 271 3.79 12.84 18.17
N LEU A 272 2.55 13.32 18.30
CA LEU A 272 2.25 14.68 18.74
C LEU A 272 2.80 14.96 20.15
N GLY A 273 2.66 14.01 21.08
CA GLY A 273 3.26 14.10 22.41
C GLY A 273 4.78 14.26 22.36
N LEU A 274 5.47 13.50 21.50
CA LEU A 274 6.90 13.64 21.27
C LEU A 274 7.26 15.01 20.65
N ALA A 275 6.46 15.50 19.71
CA ALA A 275 6.64 16.81 19.09
C ALA A 275 6.49 17.96 20.12
N HIS A 276 5.47 17.89 20.98
CA HIS A 276 5.28 18.85 22.07
C HIS A 276 6.45 18.83 23.06
N ALA A 277 6.90 17.64 23.47
CA ALA A 277 8.03 17.50 24.38
C ALA A 277 9.34 18.10 23.83
N THR A 278 9.47 18.17 22.50
CA THR A 278 10.63 18.75 21.80
C THR A 278 10.46 20.23 21.46
N LYS A 279 9.36 20.85 21.88
CA LYS A 279 9.02 22.27 21.65
C LYS A 279 9.07 22.64 20.17
N LYS A 280 8.63 21.74 19.30
CA LYS A 280 8.51 22.03 17.88
C LYS A 280 7.17 22.72 17.58
N PRO A 281 7.12 23.63 16.60
CA PRO A 281 5.86 24.19 16.13
C PRO A 281 4.97 23.11 15.51
N VAL A 282 3.71 22.98 15.93
CA VAL A 282 2.78 21.98 15.38
C VAL A 282 1.47 22.63 14.96
N ILE A 283 1.04 22.35 13.73
CA ILE A 283 -0.25 22.73 13.18
C ILE A 283 -1.20 21.55 13.33
N LEU A 284 -2.28 21.74 14.08
CA LEU A 284 -3.30 20.72 14.28
C LEU A 284 -4.37 20.84 13.19
N VAL A 285 -4.79 19.71 12.65
CA VAL A 285 -5.84 19.59 11.64
C VAL A 285 -6.82 18.51 12.06
N SER A 286 -8.12 18.74 11.89
CA SER A 286 -9.16 17.74 12.15
C SER A 286 -10.41 18.01 11.30
N SER A 287 -11.16 16.97 10.96
CA SER A 287 -12.45 17.12 10.29
C SER A 287 -13.58 17.56 11.23
N ASN A 288 -13.38 17.43 12.55
CA ASN A 288 -14.37 17.76 13.57
C ASN A 288 -13.71 18.01 14.95
N GLU A 289 -14.41 18.72 15.83
CA GLU A 289 -13.93 19.06 17.18
C GLU A 289 -13.94 17.85 18.14
N ASP A 290 -14.84 16.88 17.93
CA ASP A 290 -14.97 15.71 18.80
C ASP A 290 -13.72 14.83 18.78
N ASP A 291 -12.99 14.85 17.66
CA ASP A 291 -11.71 14.16 17.47
C ASP A 291 -10.53 14.85 18.17
N VAL A 292 -10.70 16.09 18.63
CA VAL A 292 -9.67 16.83 19.38
C VAL A 292 -9.86 16.58 20.90
N PRO A 293 -8.91 15.89 21.56
CA PRO A 293 -8.92 15.68 23.00
C PRO A 293 -9.00 17.01 23.77
N PHE A 294 -9.63 16.99 24.94
CA PHE A 294 -9.82 18.18 25.77
C PHE A 294 -8.52 18.94 26.02
N ASP A 295 -7.43 18.23 26.29
CA ASP A 295 -6.09 18.79 26.54
C ASP A 295 -5.50 19.54 25.34
N LEU A 296 -6.03 19.34 24.12
CA LEU A 296 -5.58 20.02 22.91
C LEU A 296 -6.53 21.13 22.44
N ARG A 297 -7.74 21.25 23.02
CA ARG A 297 -8.78 22.18 22.52
C ARG A 297 -8.43 23.65 22.63
N HIS A 298 -7.53 24.01 23.54
CA HIS A 298 -7.02 25.37 23.67
C HIS A 298 -5.99 25.72 22.58
N ILE A 299 -5.48 24.71 21.86
CA ILE A 299 -4.57 24.89 20.72
C ILE A 299 -5.41 25.09 19.47
N ARG A 300 -5.04 26.09 18.67
CA ARG A 300 -5.74 26.40 17.43
C ARG A 300 -5.65 25.23 16.45
N THR A 301 -6.79 24.63 16.16
CA THR A 301 -6.93 23.53 15.18
C THR A 301 -7.60 24.05 13.91
N ILE A 302 -7.10 23.64 12.75
CA ILE A 302 -7.74 23.89 11.46
C ILE A 302 -8.82 22.82 11.27
N PHE A 303 -10.08 23.26 11.14
CA PHE A 303 -11.18 22.35 10.84
C PHE A 303 -11.52 22.35 9.35
N TYR A 304 -11.84 21.18 8.80
CA TYR A 304 -12.33 21.02 7.43
C TYR A 304 -13.61 20.21 7.38
N ASP A 305 -14.52 20.57 6.48
CA ASP A 305 -15.77 19.84 6.27
C ASP A 305 -15.72 19.06 4.96
N LYS A 306 -15.68 17.73 5.04
CA LYS A 306 -15.66 16.84 3.88
C LYS A 306 -16.87 16.95 2.96
N ASN A 307 -17.96 17.58 3.41
CA ASN A 307 -19.17 17.79 2.62
C ASN A 307 -19.09 19.05 1.73
N ASP A 308 -18.10 19.93 1.95
CA ASP A 308 -17.86 21.10 1.11
C ASP A 308 -17.07 20.68 -0.15
N PRO A 309 -17.59 20.85 -1.38
CA PRO A 309 -16.89 20.44 -2.61
C PRO A 309 -15.48 21.02 -2.79
N PHE A 310 -15.16 22.12 -2.10
CA PHE A 310 -13.87 22.81 -2.16
C PHE A 310 -13.01 22.61 -0.89
N TRP A 311 -13.39 21.70 0.01
CA TRP A 311 -12.73 21.50 1.29
C TRP A 311 -11.23 21.25 1.15
N GLY A 312 -10.81 20.44 0.16
CA GLY A 312 -9.40 20.09 -0.04
C GLY A 312 -8.54 21.30 -0.39
N LYS A 313 -9.03 22.16 -1.30
CA LYS A 313 -8.34 23.41 -1.66
C LYS A 313 -8.29 24.38 -0.48
N LYS A 314 -9.42 24.59 0.21
CA LYS A 314 -9.48 25.47 1.39
C LYS A 314 -8.54 25.00 2.49
N LEU A 315 -8.48 23.69 2.73
CA LEU A 315 -7.58 23.11 3.72
C LEU A 315 -6.12 23.29 3.32
N THR A 316 -5.80 23.05 2.04
CA THR A 316 -4.45 23.27 1.50
C THR A 316 -3.99 24.71 1.72
N ASP A 317 -4.80 25.69 1.31
CA ASP A 317 -4.51 27.12 1.46
C ASP A 317 -4.33 27.49 2.96
N ASN A 318 -5.25 27.04 3.82
CA ASN A 318 -5.19 27.30 5.26
C ASN A 318 -3.94 26.72 5.93
N ILE A 319 -3.52 25.51 5.54
CA ILE A 319 -2.31 24.88 6.08
C ILE A 319 -1.08 25.66 5.62
N ALA A 320 -0.99 26.03 4.33
CA ALA A 320 0.14 26.81 3.80
C ALA A 320 0.30 28.15 4.53
N ASP A 321 -0.80 28.87 4.76
CA ASP A 321 -0.81 30.13 5.52
C ASP A 321 -0.34 29.93 6.98
N LYS A 322 -0.76 28.82 7.60
CA LYS A 322 -0.38 28.50 8.98
C LYS A 322 1.07 28.06 9.10
N ILE A 323 1.59 27.32 8.13
CA ILE A 323 3.02 26.99 8.04
C ILE A 323 3.82 28.28 7.93
N THR A 324 3.47 29.16 7.00
CA THR A 324 4.16 30.44 6.80
C THR A 324 4.14 31.27 8.09
N SER A 325 2.99 31.37 8.75
CA SER A 325 2.88 32.05 10.05
C SER A 325 3.77 31.42 11.13
N ALA A 326 3.84 30.08 11.19
CA ALA A 326 4.66 29.36 12.16
C ALA A 326 6.18 29.47 11.86
N LEU A 327 6.56 29.73 10.61
CA LEU A 327 7.96 30.02 10.26
C LEU A 327 8.38 31.43 10.68
N GLU A 328 7.46 32.40 10.62
CA GLU A 328 7.71 33.79 11.06
C GLU A 328 7.64 33.95 12.59
N ARG A 329 6.69 33.26 13.23
CA ARG A 329 6.37 33.34 14.67
C ARG A 329 6.20 31.93 15.27
N PRO A 330 7.29 31.15 15.39
CA PRO A 330 7.22 29.76 15.85
C PRO A 330 6.63 29.62 17.26
N GLU A 331 6.82 30.61 18.13
CA GLU A 331 6.32 30.63 19.51
C GLU A 331 4.79 30.53 19.60
N GLU A 332 4.04 30.99 18.59
CA GLU A 332 2.57 30.90 18.56
C GLU A 332 2.08 29.47 18.25
N ALA A 333 2.94 28.64 17.68
CA ALA A 333 2.63 27.26 17.28
C ALA A 333 3.35 26.20 18.15
N ILE A 334 4.21 26.62 19.07
CA ILE A 334 4.86 25.72 20.04
C ILE A 334 3.93 25.51 21.23
N PHE A 335 3.72 24.25 21.59
CA PHE A 335 3.01 23.91 22.81
C PHE A 335 3.84 24.28 24.04
N ASN A 336 3.32 25.19 24.86
CA ASN A 336 3.95 25.61 26.10
C ASN A 336 3.35 24.87 27.29
N PHE A 337 4.18 24.12 28.00
CA PHE A 337 3.84 23.61 29.32
C PHE A 337 3.93 24.79 30.30
N GLU A 338 2.82 25.45 30.59
CA GLU A 338 2.75 26.30 31.78
C GLU A 338 2.89 25.38 33.00
N VAL A 339 3.96 25.58 33.77
CA VAL A 339 4.25 24.85 35.01
C VAL A 339 3.67 25.60 36.19
#